data_AF-A0A9P5Y9Y9-F1
#
_entry.id   AF-A0A9P5Y9Y9-F1
#
_cell.length_a   1.000
_cell.length_b   1.000
_cell.length_c   1.000
_cell.angle_alpha   90.00
_cell.angle_beta   90.00
_cell.angle_gamma   90.00
#
_symmetry.space_group_name_H-M   'P 1'
#
loop_
_entity.id
_entity.type
_entity.pdbx_description
1 polymer ?
#
loop_
_entity_poly.entity_id
_entity_poly.type
_entity_poly.pdbx_seq_one_letter_code
_entity_poly.pdbx_strand_id
1 'polypeptide(L)'
;MSFARPRIIMGLQPRLLVTPRAVSLHSAMLARRLLSTSTCSHAQHSQNSNGQDGPSSGMAARTRHTDPAAPRYDAHGNELNPYAGGQSAIDKAVHLFFFTEIIRGMWIVLENFFRPPYTIMYPFEKGPLSPRFRGEHALRRYPSGEERCIACKLCEAICPAQAITIESEARLDGSRKTTKYDIDMTKCIYCGFCAEACPVDAIVETQNQEFSTETREELLYNKEKLLANGDRAEAEIAANLRADHLYR
;
A
#
# COMPACT_ATOMS: atom_id res chain seq x y z
N MET A 1 -32.54 43.52 -53.48
CA MET A 1 -33.35 42.28 -53.36
C MET A 1 -33.11 41.75 -51.94
N SER A 2 -33.74 42.24 -50.86
CA SER A 2 -35.14 42.16 -50.42
C SER A 2 -35.78 40.77 -50.45
N PHE A 3 -36.61 40.49 -49.43
CA PHE A 3 -37.36 39.27 -49.03
C PHE A 3 -36.63 38.40 -47.95
N ALA A 4 -36.90 38.52 -46.62
CA ALA A 4 -38.13 38.31 -45.80
C ALA A 4 -38.21 36.87 -45.20
N ARG A 5 -37.93 36.69 -43.88
CA ARG A 5 -38.84 36.40 -42.71
C ARG A 5 -39.28 34.91 -42.56
N PRO A 6 -39.76 34.39 -41.38
CA PRO A 6 -39.82 34.91 -40.00
C PRO A 6 -39.51 33.88 -38.84
N ARG A 7 -39.63 34.36 -37.58
CA ARG A 7 -39.68 33.63 -36.27
C ARG A 7 -41.06 33.02 -35.96
N ILE A 8 -41.12 31.87 -35.27
CA ILE A 8 -42.21 31.37 -34.38
C ILE A 8 -41.56 30.53 -33.26
N ILE A 9 -41.45 31.00 -32.00
CA ILE A 9 -42.35 30.83 -30.81
C ILE A 9 -42.42 29.39 -30.24
N MET A 10 -41.71 29.19 -29.13
CA MET A 10 -42.14 28.72 -27.80
C MET A 10 -43.13 27.52 -27.71
N GLY A 11 -42.71 26.45 -27.02
CA GLY A 11 -43.65 25.43 -26.52
C GLY A 11 -42.99 24.21 -25.86
N LEU A 12 -42.72 24.34 -24.56
CA LEU A 12 -42.99 23.39 -23.47
C LEU A 12 -42.85 21.87 -23.73
N GLN A 13 -42.02 21.24 -22.89
CA GLN A 13 -42.01 19.80 -22.56
C GLN A 13 -43.39 19.31 -22.06
N PRO A 14 -43.60 17.98 -22.07
CA PRO A 14 -43.69 17.36 -20.76
C PRO A 14 -42.87 16.08 -20.59
N ARG A 15 -42.44 15.94 -19.34
CA ARG A 15 -41.80 14.79 -18.69
C ARG A 15 -42.57 13.49 -18.95
N LEU A 16 -41.89 12.48 -19.48
CA LEU A 16 -42.34 11.09 -19.41
C LEU A 16 -41.95 10.50 -18.05
N LEU A 17 -42.98 10.21 -17.25
CA LEU A 17 -42.91 9.40 -16.03
C LEU A 17 -42.50 7.97 -16.41
N VAL A 18 -41.38 7.49 -15.87
CA VAL A 18 -41.03 6.06 -15.86
C VAL A 18 -41.53 5.48 -14.55
N THR A 19 -42.63 4.72 -14.61
CA THR A 19 -43.06 3.84 -13.52
C THR A 19 -42.34 2.50 -13.61
N PRO A 20 -41.82 1.92 -12.51
CA PRO A 20 -41.22 0.59 -12.56
C PRO A 20 -42.31 -0.49 -12.56
N ARG A 21 -42.28 -1.37 -13.56
CA ARG A 21 -43.08 -2.60 -13.59
C ARG A 21 -42.42 -3.64 -12.69
N ALA A 22 -43.17 -4.10 -11.69
CA ALA A 22 -42.87 -5.29 -10.91
C ALA A 22 -42.81 -6.52 -11.83
N VAL A 23 -41.73 -7.31 -11.72
CA VAL A 23 -41.65 -8.64 -12.31
C VAL A 23 -41.52 -9.66 -11.19
N SER A 24 -42.47 -10.57 -11.21
CA SER A 24 -42.72 -11.72 -10.36
C SER A 24 -41.47 -12.56 -10.11
N LEU A 25 -41.26 -12.88 -8.83
CA LEU A 25 -40.56 -14.08 -8.36
C LEU A 25 -41.13 -15.32 -9.08
N HIS A 26 -40.28 -16.24 -9.52
CA HIS A 26 -40.42 -17.71 -9.40
C HIS A 26 -39.20 -18.41 -10.02
N SER A 27 -38.84 -19.55 -9.41
CA SER A 27 -37.82 -20.54 -9.81
C SER A 27 -36.36 -20.27 -9.43
N ALA A 28 -36.09 -20.59 -8.16
CA ALA A 28 -34.80 -21.10 -7.73
C ALA A 28 -34.51 -22.45 -8.42
N MET A 29 -33.46 -22.51 -9.22
CA MET A 29 -32.80 -23.74 -9.65
C MET A 29 -31.31 -23.58 -9.32
N LEU A 30 -30.88 -24.31 -8.29
CA LEU A 30 -29.51 -24.37 -7.81
C LEU A 30 -28.57 -24.84 -8.93
N ALA A 31 -27.68 -23.95 -9.38
CA ALA A 31 -26.43 -24.34 -10.01
C ALA A 31 -25.32 -24.25 -8.95
N ARG A 32 -25.08 -25.37 -8.24
CA ARG A 32 -23.88 -25.55 -7.40
C ARG A 32 -22.64 -25.57 -8.29
N ARG A 33 -22.03 -24.39 -8.52
CA ARG A 33 -20.63 -24.32 -8.93
C ARG A 33 -19.78 -24.72 -7.72
N LEU A 34 -19.00 -25.79 -7.89
CA LEU A 34 -18.04 -26.29 -6.94
C LEU A 34 -16.99 -25.19 -6.69
N LEU A 35 -17.15 -24.44 -5.59
CA LEU A 35 -16.08 -23.62 -5.05
C LEU A 35 -15.00 -24.56 -4.52
N SER A 36 -13.88 -24.58 -5.22
CA SER A 36 -12.60 -25.07 -4.72
C SER A 36 -12.29 -24.37 -3.40
N THR A 37 -12.38 -25.10 -2.30
CA THR A 37 -11.94 -24.67 -0.97
C THR A 37 -10.41 -24.75 -0.90
N SER A 38 -9.73 -23.83 -1.57
CA SER A 38 -8.37 -23.45 -1.17
C SER A 38 -8.52 -22.33 -0.16
N THR A 39 -8.44 -22.67 1.12
CA THR A 39 -8.36 -21.72 2.23
C THR A 39 -7.07 -20.91 2.08
N CYS A 40 -7.17 -19.70 1.53
CA CYS A 40 -6.18 -18.66 1.79
C CYS A 40 -6.30 -18.29 3.27
N SER A 41 -5.34 -18.75 4.07
CA SER A 41 -5.19 -18.34 5.47
C SER A 41 -4.88 -16.85 5.54
N HIS A 42 -5.91 -16.04 5.78
CA HIS A 42 -5.74 -14.69 6.31
C HIS A 42 -5.10 -14.79 7.70
N ALA A 43 -3.96 -14.14 7.90
CA ALA A 43 -3.36 -13.95 9.22
C ALA A 43 -4.33 -13.11 10.07
N GLN A 44 -5.01 -13.75 11.03
CA GLN A 44 -5.86 -13.07 12.00
C GLN A 44 -4.98 -12.53 13.13
N HIS A 45 -4.97 -11.20 13.28
CA HIS A 45 -4.46 -10.52 14.47
C HIS A 45 -5.35 -10.90 15.67
N SER A 46 -4.82 -11.70 16.59
CA SER A 46 -5.45 -11.99 17.88
C SER A 46 -5.34 -10.76 18.79
N GLN A 47 -6.43 -10.01 18.94
CA GLN A 47 -6.61 -9.06 20.03
C GLN A 47 -6.86 -9.84 21.32
N ASN A 48 -5.85 -9.93 22.19
CA ASN A 48 -6.03 -10.47 23.53
C ASN A 48 -6.26 -9.30 24.48
N SER A 49 -7.53 -9.04 24.80
CA SER A 49 -7.96 -8.12 25.83
C SER A 49 -7.77 -8.77 27.20
N ASN A 50 -6.88 -8.24 28.02
CA ASN A 50 -6.96 -8.35 29.48
C ASN A 50 -6.26 -7.13 30.09
N GLY A 51 -7.05 -6.21 30.64
CA GLY A 51 -6.55 -5.21 31.56
C GLY A 51 -6.50 -5.79 32.97
N GLN A 52 -5.42 -5.50 33.70
CA GLN A 52 -5.39 -5.04 35.10
C GLN A 52 -3.95 -5.00 35.63
N ASP A 53 -3.53 -3.77 35.99
CA ASP A 53 -2.85 -3.36 37.22
C ASP A 53 -1.51 -4.00 37.68
N GLY A 54 -0.49 -3.13 37.80
CA GLY A 54 0.53 -3.20 38.87
C GLY A 54 1.96 -3.62 38.47
N PRO A 55 3.02 -2.86 38.82
CA PRO A 55 4.39 -3.19 38.48
C PRO A 55 4.97 -4.15 39.52
N SER A 56 5.33 -5.35 39.11
CA SER A 56 6.18 -6.22 39.93
C SER A 56 7.24 -6.88 39.07
N SER A 57 8.44 -6.84 39.62
CA SER A 57 9.68 -7.38 39.08
C SER A 57 9.51 -8.82 38.60
N GLY A 58 9.45 -9.00 37.29
CA GLY A 58 9.56 -10.29 36.64
C GLY A 58 10.46 -10.10 35.44
N MET A 59 11.69 -10.60 35.52
CA MET A 59 12.67 -10.54 34.44
C MET A 59 12.02 -11.07 33.16
N ALA A 60 11.69 -10.16 32.24
CA ALA A 60 11.20 -10.51 30.92
C ALA A 60 12.22 -11.47 30.30
N ALA A 61 11.79 -12.69 30.02
CA ALA A 61 12.57 -13.68 29.30
C ALA A 61 12.82 -13.14 27.90
N ARG A 62 13.90 -12.36 27.78
CA ARG A 62 14.53 -11.97 26.52
C ARG A 62 14.66 -13.25 25.73
N THR A 63 13.94 -13.36 24.62
CA THR A 63 14.16 -14.40 23.62
C THR A 63 15.62 -14.27 23.19
N ARG A 64 16.48 -15.06 23.84
CA ARG A 64 17.87 -15.22 23.43
C ARG A 64 17.78 -15.75 22.02
N HIS A 65 18.25 -14.97 21.05
CA HIS A 65 18.85 -15.56 19.87
C HIS A 65 19.85 -16.57 20.41
N THR A 66 19.51 -17.85 20.32
CA THR A 66 20.42 -18.91 20.72
C THR A 66 21.54 -18.86 19.71
N ASP A 67 22.70 -18.35 20.12
CA ASP A 67 23.93 -18.52 19.37
C ASP A 67 24.02 -20.01 19.01
N PRO A 68 24.11 -20.37 17.72
CA PRO A 68 24.10 -21.77 17.30
C PRO A 68 25.32 -22.57 17.80
N ALA A 69 26.26 -21.91 18.47
CA ALA A 69 27.50 -22.46 19.01
C ALA A 69 27.50 -22.64 20.55
N ALA A 70 26.43 -22.30 21.27
CA ALA A 70 26.39 -22.54 22.71
C ALA A 70 26.20 -24.05 23.01
N PRO A 71 27.08 -24.69 23.81
CA PRO A 71 26.94 -26.11 24.13
C PRO A 71 25.62 -26.35 24.86
N ARG A 72 24.81 -27.27 24.33
CA ARG A 72 23.57 -27.73 24.97
C ARG A 72 23.98 -28.74 26.05
N TYR A 73 23.31 -28.77 27.20
CA TYR A 73 23.58 -29.74 28.28
C TYR A 73 22.32 -30.54 28.59
N ASP A 74 22.45 -31.81 28.97
CA ASP A 74 21.33 -32.65 29.41
C ASP A 74 20.87 -32.32 30.85
N ALA A 75 19.74 -32.89 31.30
CA ALA A 75 19.21 -32.66 32.66
C ALA A 75 20.13 -33.17 33.79
N HIS A 76 21.18 -33.91 33.46
CA HIS A 76 22.19 -34.45 34.39
C HIS A 76 23.50 -33.65 34.37
N GLY A 77 23.59 -32.57 33.58
CA GLY A 77 24.74 -31.67 33.52
C GLY A 77 25.86 -32.09 32.57
N ASN A 78 25.63 -33.06 31.69
CA ASN A 78 26.60 -33.48 30.68
C ASN A 78 26.48 -32.63 29.41
N GLU A 79 27.61 -32.31 28.78
CA GLU A 79 27.65 -31.60 27.49
C GLU A 79 27.00 -32.48 26.40
N LEU A 80 25.85 -32.05 25.92
CA LEU A 80 25.11 -32.68 24.84
C LEU A 80 25.84 -32.38 23.54
N ASN A 81 26.75 -33.28 23.16
CA ASN A 81 27.32 -33.26 21.82
C ASN A 81 26.24 -33.75 20.83
N PRO A 82 25.72 -32.89 19.93
CA PRO A 82 24.68 -33.29 18.98
C PRO A 82 25.16 -34.36 17.96
N TYR A 83 26.44 -34.75 18.02
CA TYR A 83 27.08 -35.77 17.20
C TYR A 83 27.58 -36.98 18.01
N ALA A 84 27.27 -37.10 19.31
CA ALA A 84 27.67 -38.25 20.15
C ALA A 84 27.04 -39.58 19.68
N GLY A 85 25.86 -39.53 19.05
CA GLY A 85 25.24 -40.64 18.32
C GLY A 85 25.56 -40.60 16.82
N GLY A 86 26.82 -40.34 16.47
CA GLY A 86 27.25 -40.15 15.09
C GLY A 86 27.10 -41.40 14.23
N GLN A 87 26.72 -41.20 12.96
CA GLN A 87 26.70 -42.23 11.92
C GLN A 87 28.01 -43.03 11.91
N SER A 88 27.93 -44.34 11.64
CA SER A 88 29.10 -45.21 11.63
C SER A 88 30.15 -44.68 10.62
N ALA A 89 31.43 -44.96 10.85
CA ALA A 89 32.49 -44.50 9.94
C ALA A 89 32.25 -44.96 8.48
N ILE A 90 31.55 -46.08 8.32
CA ILE A 90 31.14 -46.64 7.04
C ILE A 90 30.04 -45.79 6.42
N ASP A 91 29.01 -45.38 7.17
CA ASP A 91 27.95 -44.50 6.67
C ASP A 91 28.51 -43.17 6.17
N LYS A 92 29.47 -42.59 6.90
CA LYS A 92 30.15 -41.34 6.48
C LYS A 92 30.94 -41.53 5.20
N ALA A 93 31.64 -42.65 5.06
CA ALA A 93 32.35 -42.99 3.82
C ALA A 93 31.37 -43.18 2.66
N VAL A 94 30.24 -43.86 2.87
CA VAL A 94 29.20 -44.04 1.85
C VAL A 94 28.60 -42.70 1.43
N HIS A 95 28.24 -41.83 2.37
CA HIS A 95 27.74 -40.49 2.07
C HIS A 95 28.76 -39.63 1.30
N LEU A 96 30.06 -39.77 1.61
CA LEU A 96 31.13 -39.03 0.95
C LEU A 96 31.43 -39.58 -0.46
N PHE A 97 31.50 -40.90 -0.64
CA PHE A 97 31.82 -41.52 -1.93
C PHE A 97 30.64 -41.49 -2.90
N PHE A 98 29.41 -41.67 -2.42
CA PHE A 98 28.20 -41.68 -3.25
C PHE A 98 27.51 -40.32 -3.32
N PHE A 99 28.05 -39.29 -2.65
CA PHE A 99 27.55 -37.91 -2.68
C PHE A 99 26.03 -37.81 -2.50
N THR A 100 25.46 -38.62 -1.62
CA THR A 100 24.00 -38.73 -1.48
C THR A 100 23.35 -37.41 -1.07
N GLU A 101 24.07 -36.57 -0.33
CA GLU A 101 23.65 -35.21 0.03
C GLU A 101 23.54 -34.30 -1.20
N ILE A 102 24.43 -34.45 -2.18
CA ILE A 102 24.37 -33.71 -3.45
C ILE A 102 23.15 -34.17 -4.27
N ILE A 103 22.89 -35.47 -4.31
CA ILE A 103 21.71 -36.02 -5.01
C ILE A 103 20.42 -35.55 -4.34
N ARG A 104 20.37 -35.54 -3.01
CA ARG A 104 19.23 -35.01 -2.25
C ARG A 104 19.00 -33.52 -2.56
N GLY A 105 20.06 -32.72 -2.64
CA GLY A 105 19.98 -31.32 -3.04
C GLY A 105 19.51 -31.15 -4.50
N MET A 106 20.03 -31.95 -5.41
CA MET A 106 19.65 -31.95 -6.83
C MET A 106 18.17 -32.30 -7.02
N TRP A 107 17.65 -33.23 -6.21
CA TRP A 107 16.23 -33.61 -6.24
C TRP A 107 15.31 -32.43 -5.89
N ILE A 108 15.66 -31.63 -4.89
CA ILE A 108 14.89 -30.44 -4.50
C ILE A 108 14.89 -29.40 -5.62
N VAL A 109 16.03 -29.22 -6.29
CA VAL A 109 16.15 -28.31 -7.45
C VAL A 109 15.31 -28.82 -8.62
N LEU A 110 15.33 -30.12 -8.89
CA LEU A 110 14.52 -30.75 -9.94
C LEU A 110 13.02 -30.58 -9.65
N GLU A 111 12.59 -30.73 -8.41
CA GLU A 111 11.21 -30.48 -8.00
C GLU A 111 10.81 -29.02 -8.23
N ASN A 112 11.69 -28.06 -7.91
CA ASN A 112 11.44 -26.65 -8.20
C ASN A 112 11.42 -26.32 -9.70
N PHE A 113 12.19 -27.04 -10.53
CA PHE A 113 12.22 -26.83 -11.98
C PHE A 113 10.86 -27.15 -12.63
N PHE A 114 10.11 -28.11 -12.10
CA PHE A 114 8.78 -28.47 -12.62
C PHE A 114 7.62 -27.64 -12.03
N ARG A 115 7.88 -26.75 -11.05
CA ARG A 115 6.86 -25.82 -10.56
C ARG A 115 6.64 -24.70 -11.58
N PRO A 116 5.40 -24.22 -11.78
CA PRO A 116 5.16 -23.04 -12.60
C PRO A 116 5.90 -21.82 -12.03
N PRO A 117 6.46 -20.94 -12.87
CA PRO A 117 7.20 -19.77 -12.39
C PRO A 117 6.26 -18.75 -11.75
N TYR A 118 6.74 -18.07 -10.70
CA TYR A 118 6.01 -16.98 -10.02
C TYR A 118 6.15 -15.61 -10.72
N THR A 119 6.75 -15.58 -11.92
CA THR A 119 7.03 -14.35 -12.66
C THR A 119 5.75 -13.75 -13.25
N ILE A 120 5.45 -12.50 -12.91
CA ILE A 120 4.43 -11.71 -13.60
C ILE A 120 5.03 -11.05 -14.84
N MET A 121 4.23 -10.87 -15.90
CA MET A 121 4.70 -10.26 -17.15
C MET A 121 4.61 -8.73 -17.08
N TYR A 122 5.50 -8.11 -16.31
CA TYR A 122 5.66 -6.65 -16.31
C TYR A 122 6.14 -6.18 -17.69
N PRO A 123 5.55 -5.17 -18.34
CA PRO A 123 4.62 -4.15 -17.82
C PRO A 123 3.12 -4.42 -18.08
N PHE A 124 2.76 -5.53 -18.71
CA PHE A 124 1.35 -5.83 -19.07
C PHE A 124 0.53 -6.27 -17.86
N GLU A 125 1.16 -6.94 -16.91
CA GLU A 125 0.57 -7.35 -15.64
C GLU A 125 1.34 -6.67 -14.50
N LYS A 126 0.62 -5.96 -13.63
CA LYS A 126 1.19 -5.30 -12.44
C LYS A 126 0.79 -6.06 -11.18
N GLY A 127 1.65 -6.00 -10.16
CA GLY A 127 1.34 -6.56 -8.85
C GLY A 127 0.08 -5.89 -8.23
N PRO A 128 -0.68 -6.61 -7.39
CA PRO A 128 -1.83 -6.03 -6.71
C PRO A 128 -1.37 -4.98 -5.68
N LEU A 129 -1.89 -3.75 -5.78
CA LEU A 129 -1.64 -2.69 -4.80
C LEU A 129 -2.81 -2.57 -3.82
N SER A 130 -2.49 -2.26 -2.56
CA SER A 130 -3.50 -1.92 -1.56
C SER A 130 -3.96 -0.45 -1.71
N PRO A 131 -5.18 -0.09 -1.27
CA PRO A 131 -5.63 1.30 -1.25
C PRO A 131 -4.77 2.24 -0.40
N ARG A 132 -3.96 1.69 0.52
CA ARG A 132 -3.06 2.41 1.43
C ARG A 132 -1.62 2.52 0.91
N PHE A 133 -1.40 2.17 -0.35
CA PHE A 133 -0.09 2.28 -0.95
C PHE A 133 0.36 3.75 -0.97
N ARG A 134 1.66 3.97 -0.72
CA ARG A 134 2.29 5.28 -0.61
C ARG A 134 3.23 5.47 -1.81
N GLY A 135 2.85 6.36 -2.73
CA GLY A 135 3.59 6.65 -3.97
C GLY A 135 3.84 8.14 -4.18
N GLU A 136 3.69 8.60 -5.42
CA GLU A 136 3.92 9.99 -5.81
C GLU A 136 3.02 10.96 -5.04
N HIS A 137 3.56 12.10 -4.61
CA HIS A 137 2.78 13.09 -3.87
C HIS A 137 1.89 13.92 -4.82
N ALA A 138 0.70 14.27 -4.34
CA ALA A 138 -0.24 15.09 -5.06
C ALA A 138 -0.92 16.12 -4.13
N LEU A 139 -1.16 17.32 -4.66
CA LEU A 139 -1.99 18.32 -4.01
C LEU A 139 -3.40 18.28 -4.60
N ARG A 140 -4.40 18.16 -3.73
CA ARG A 140 -5.79 18.01 -4.12
C ARG A 140 -6.56 19.33 -4.10
N ARG A 141 -7.66 19.34 -4.85
CA ARG A 141 -8.65 20.42 -4.87
C ARG A 141 -9.94 20.00 -4.17
N TYR A 142 -10.70 20.99 -3.73
CA TYR A 142 -12.09 20.81 -3.34
C TYR A 142 -12.94 20.51 -4.59
N PRO A 143 -14.15 19.95 -4.43
CA PRO A 143 -15.08 19.77 -5.54
C PRO A 143 -15.46 21.08 -6.24
N SER A 144 -15.25 22.23 -5.61
CA SER A 144 -15.41 23.57 -6.19
C SER A 144 -14.26 23.99 -7.12
N GLY A 145 -13.16 23.23 -7.18
CA GLY A 145 -11.95 23.55 -7.94
C GLY A 145 -10.89 24.34 -7.17
N GLU A 146 -11.23 24.84 -5.97
CA GLU A 146 -10.30 25.56 -5.10
C GLU A 146 -9.26 24.62 -4.49
N GLU A 147 -8.01 25.06 -4.33
CA GLU A 147 -6.98 24.23 -3.69
C GLU A 147 -7.29 23.99 -2.20
N ARG A 148 -7.08 22.75 -1.72
CA ARG A 148 -7.35 22.40 -0.32
C ARG A 148 -6.34 22.99 0.66
N CYS A 149 -5.12 23.28 0.20
CA CYS A 149 -4.06 23.76 1.07
C CYS A 149 -4.43 25.13 1.69
N ILE A 150 -4.28 25.22 3.01
CA ILE A 150 -4.48 26.44 3.82
C ILE A 150 -3.16 27.01 4.38
N ALA A 151 -2.03 26.51 3.87
CA ALA A 151 -0.70 26.95 4.27
C ALA A 151 -0.42 26.90 5.79
N CYS A 152 -0.88 25.83 6.46
CA CYS A 152 -0.73 25.66 7.92
C CYS A 152 0.69 25.26 8.37
N LYS A 153 1.55 24.83 7.43
CA LYS A 153 2.95 24.38 7.67
C LYS A 153 3.13 23.17 8.60
N LEU A 154 2.06 22.46 8.95
CA LEU A 154 2.16 21.22 9.75
C LEU A 154 2.94 20.13 9.01
N CYS A 155 2.73 19.99 7.69
CA CYS A 155 3.41 18.99 6.87
C CYS A 155 4.94 19.22 6.81
N GLU A 156 5.38 20.47 6.86
CA GLU A 156 6.80 20.84 6.91
C GLU A 156 7.41 20.49 8.26
N ALA A 157 6.68 20.78 9.35
CA ALA A 157 7.13 20.48 10.71
C ALA A 157 7.23 18.97 11.00
N ILE A 158 6.31 18.15 10.47
CA ILE A 158 6.29 16.70 10.73
C ILE A 158 7.24 15.90 9.82
N CYS A 159 7.74 16.50 8.74
CA CYS A 159 8.55 15.78 7.76
C CYS A 159 9.89 15.35 8.40
N PRO A 160 10.16 14.05 8.58
CA PRO A 160 11.35 13.58 9.28
C PRO A 160 12.64 13.91 8.50
N ALA A 161 12.56 14.00 7.17
CA ALA A 161 13.68 14.32 6.29
C ALA A 161 13.74 15.80 5.88
N GLN A 162 12.83 16.65 6.39
CA GLN A 162 12.74 18.07 6.03
C GLN A 162 12.81 18.31 4.51
N ALA A 163 12.01 17.53 3.77
CA ALA A 163 11.97 17.56 2.30
C ALA A 163 11.06 18.66 1.73
N ILE A 164 10.17 19.21 2.56
CA ILE A 164 9.11 20.14 2.15
C ILE A 164 9.50 21.56 2.58
N THR A 165 9.34 22.53 1.69
CA THR A 165 9.53 23.96 1.97
C THR A 165 8.26 24.72 1.62
N ILE A 166 7.70 25.48 2.58
CA ILE A 166 6.41 26.17 2.39
C ILE A 166 6.52 27.67 2.70
N GLU A 167 6.17 28.49 1.71
CA GLU A 167 6.00 29.94 1.86
C GLU A 167 4.53 30.31 1.68
N SER A 168 4.03 31.24 2.48
CA SER A 168 2.61 31.59 2.53
C SER A 168 2.38 33.09 2.50
N GLU A 169 1.44 33.49 1.66
CA GLU A 169 1.02 34.89 1.49
C GLU A 169 -0.51 34.98 1.51
N ALA A 170 -1.02 36.16 1.84
CA ALA A 170 -2.45 36.43 1.77
C ALA A 170 -2.84 36.69 0.31
N ARG A 171 -3.83 35.95 -0.20
CA ARG A 171 -4.45 36.20 -1.49
C ARG A 171 -5.30 37.48 -1.41
N LEU A 172 -5.65 38.05 -2.57
CA LEU A 172 -6.57 39.20 -2.69
C LEU A 172 -7.92 38.96 -2.00
N ASP A 173 -8.36 37.71 -1.93
CA ASP A 173 -9.62 37.31 -1.28
C ASP A 173 -9.50 37.19 0.26
N GLY A 174 -8.35 37.52 0.83
CA GLY A 174 -8.05 37.38 2.27
C GLY A 174 -7.78 35.94 2.72
N SER A 175 -7.90 34.96 1.82
CA SER A 175 -7.55 33.56 2.10
C SER A 175 -6.02 33.38 2.15
N ARG A 176 -5.56 32.55 3.09
CA ARG A 176 -4.14 32.19 3.22
C ARG A 176 -3.83 31.02 2.31
N LYS A 177 -2.93 31.23 1.34
CA LYS A 177 -2.53 30.23 0.35
C LYS A 177 -1.02 30.14 0.24
N THR A 178 -0.53 29.07 -0.35
CA THR A 178 0.91 28.87 -0.55
C THR A 178 1.35 29.55 -1.84
N THR A 179 2.40 30.37 -1.77
CA THR A 179 3.06 30.87 -2.98
C THR A 179 4.04 29.84 -3.51
N LYS A 180 4.78 29.23 -2.58
CA LYS A 180 5.75 28.19 -2.84
C LYS A 180 5.42 26.96 -1.99
N TYR A 181 5.38 25.82 -2.65
CA TYR A 181 5.19 24.53 -2.01
C TYR A 181 6.05 23.55 -2.78
N ASP A 182 7.28 23.37 -2.31
CA ASP A 182 8.27 22.57 -3.00
C ASP A 182 8.56 21.31 -2.19
N ILE A 183 8.62 20.17 -2.87
CA ILE A 183 9.00 18.89 -2.28
C ILE A 183 10.19 18.36 -3.06
N ASP A 184 11.27 18.08 -2.35
CA ASP A 184 12.40 17.34 -2.90
C ASP A 184 12.18 15.83 -2.77
N MET A 185 11.86 15.16 -3.88
CA MET A 185 11.63 13.71 -3.89
C MET A 185 12.91 12.91 -3.64
N THR A 186 14.10 13.52 -3.74
CA THR A 186 15.38 12.87 -3.40
C THR A 186 15.61 12.81 -1.89
N LYS A 187 15.02 13.74 -1.13
CA LYS A 187 15.04 13.73 0.34
C LYS A 187 13.85 12.98 0.93
N CYS A 188 12.71 12.95 0.22
CA CYS A 188 11.51 12.31 0.72
C CYS A 188 11.70 10.79 0.90
N ILE A 189 11.29 10.29 2.07
CA ILE A 189 11.37 8.86 2.43
C ILE A 189 10.02 8.13 2.28
N TYR A 190 9.00 8.79 1.71
CA TYR A 190 7.65 8.22 1.47
C TYR A 190 6.99 7.59 2.72
N CYS A 191 7.15 8.27 3.86
CA CYS A 191 6.61 7.81 5.15
C CYS A 191 5.10 8.06 5.33
N GLY A 192 4.49 8.97 4.56
CA GLY A 192 3.07 9.30 4.68
C GLY A 192 2.64 10.18 5.84
N PHE A 193 3.57 10.65 6.68
CA PHE A 193 3.21 11.57 7.78
C PHE A 193 2.63 12.89 7.29
N CYS A 194 3.01 13.36 6.10
CA CYS A 194 2.45 14.58 5.52
C CYS A 194 0.96 14.44 5.20
N ALA A 195 0.53 13.25 4.74
CA ALA A 195 -0.87 12.96 4.47
C ALA A 195 -1.65 12.93 5.78
N GLU A 196 -1.20 12.16 6.78
CA GLU A 196 -1.87 12.00 8.07
C GLU A 196 -1.91 13.30 8.89
N ALA A 197 -0.87 14.12 8.84
CA ALA A 197 -0.81 15.39 9.59
C ALA A 197 -1.62 16.53 8.95
N CYS A 198 -2.08 16.38 7.70
CA CYS A 198 -2.79 17.44 7.02
C CYS A 198 -4.23 17.56 7.56
N PRO A 199 -4.64 18.70 8.17
CA PRO A 199 -5.97 18.83 8.77
C PRO A 199 -7.11 18.90 7.75
N VAL A 200 -6.79 19.12 6.47
CA VAL A 200 -7.74 19.37 5.38
C VAL A 200 -7.55 18.41 4.20
N ASP A 201 -6.70 17.38 4.35
CA ASP A 201 -6.35 16.42 3.30
C ASP A 201 -5.88 17.09 2.00
N ALA A 202 -5.04 18.11 2.12
CA ALA A 202 -4.52 18.85 0.98
C ALA A 202 -3.42 18.10 0.23
N ILE A 203 -2.46 17.52 0.96
CA ILE A 203 -1.42 16.67 0.40
C ILE A 203 -1.75 15.21 0.67
N VAL A 204 -1.61 14.38 -0.36
CA VAL A 204 -1.83 12.94 -0.29
C VAL A 204 -0.74 12.22 -1.08
N GLU A 205 -0.52 10.96 -0.74
CA GLU A 205 0.30 10.05 -1.52
C GLU A 205 -0.61 9.26 -2.47
N THR A 206 -0.24 9.20 -3.75
CA THR A 206 -0.99 8.50 -4.79
C THR A 206 -0.52 7.06 -4.95
N GLN A 207 -1.20 6.28 -5.79
CA GLN A 207 -0.75 4.93 -6.16
C GLN A 207 0.29 4.92 -7.29
N ASN A 208 0.66 6.08 -7.83
CA ASN A 208 1.66 6.14 -8.87
C ASN A 208 3.05 5.88 -8.28
N GLN A 209 3.72 4.83 -8.77
CA GLN A 209 5.09 4.46 -8.38
C GLN A 209 6.08 4.60 -9.55
N GLU A 210 5.58 4.76 -10.78
CA GLU A 210 6.36 4.71 -12.02
C GLU A 210 6.67 6.12 -12.52
N PHE A 211 7.45 6.88 -11.74
CA PHE A 211 7.84 8.27 -12.07
C PHE A 211 9.36 8.47 -12.05
N SER A 212 10.13 7.42 -12.39
CA SER A 212 11.58 7.54 -12.59
C SER A 212 11.88 8.55 -13.68
N THR A 213 12.75 9.51 -13.39
CA THR A 213 13.19 10.56 -14.32
C THR A 213 14.66 10.40 -14.65
N GLU A 214 15.08 10.96 -15.78
CA GLU A 214 16.48 10.90 -16.25
C GLU A 214 17.37 11.90 -15.51
N THR A 215 16.80 13.05 -15.13
CA THR A 215 17.52 14.13 -14.46
C THR A 215 17.09 14.28 -13.00
N ARG A 216 17.96 14.87 -12.17
CA ARG A 216 17.68 15.12 -10.74
C ARG A 216 16.73 16.29 -10.55
N GLU A 217 16.84 17.30 -11.41
CA GLU A 217 16.07 18.54 -11.37
C GLU A 217 14.57 18.25 -11.53
N GLU A 218 14.21 17.23 -12.31
CA GLU A 218 12.83 16.78 -12.47
C GLU A 218 12.22 16.21 -11.17
N LEU A 219 13.04 15.73 -10.23
CA LEU A 219 12.62 15.22 -8.91
C LEU A 219 12.41 16.31 -7.86
N LEU A 220 12.77 17.56 -8.19
CA LEU A 220 12.45 18.73 -7.37
C LEU A 220 11.07 19.23 -7.81
N TYR A 221 10.05 18.88 -7.05
CA TYR A 221 8.67 19.17 -7.43
C TYR A 221 8.26 20.53 -6.91
N ASN A 222 7.81 21.38 -7.83
CA ASN A 222 7.16 22.65 -7.51
C ASN A 222 5.66 22.42 -7.21
N LYS A 223 5.03 23.43 -6.62
CA LYS A 223 3.57 23.45 -6.34
C LYS A 223 2.72 23.06 -7.56
N GLU A 224 3.07 23.59 -8.73
CA GLU A 224 2.32 23.36 -9.97
C GLU A 224 2.35 21.90 -10.42
N LYS A 225 3.52 21.25 -10.29
CA LYS A 225 3.67 19.82 -10.62
C LYS A 225 2.83 18.96 -9.68
N LEU A 226 2.83 19.28 -8.39
CA LEU A 226 2.02 18.57 -7.40
C LEU A 226 0.51 18.74 -7.62
N LEU A 227 0.06 19.92 -8.05
CA LEU A 227 -1.32 20.16 -8.43
C LEU A 227 -1.69 19.39 -9.71
N ALA A 228 -0.80 19.38 -10.72
CA ALA A 228 -1.00 18.60 -11.94
C ALA A 228 -1.08 17.09 -11.65
N ASN A 229 -0.33 16.59 -10.68
CA ASN A 229 -0.44 15.21 -10.19
C ASN A 229 -1.81 14.94 -9.56
N GLY A 230 -2.28 15.87 -8.71
CA GLY A 230 -3.61 15.80 -8.11
C GLY A 230 -4.71 15.80 -9.16
N ASP A 231 -4.66 16.72 -10.12
CA ASP A 231 -5.66 16.83 -11.18
C ASP A 231 -5.73 15.56 -12.06
N ARG A 232 -4.59 14.89 -12.30
CA ARG A 232 -4.54 13.60 -13.02
C ARG A 232 -5.08 12.42 -12.21
N ALA A 233 -4.77 12.36 -10.92
CA ALA A 233 -5.05 11.20 -10.07
C ALA A 233 -6.25 11.38 -9.12
N GLU A 234 -6.97 12.51 -9.15
CA GLU A 234 -8.03 12.84 -8.18
C GLU A 234 -9.12 11.76 -8.09
N ALA A 235 -9.49 11.14 -9.22
CA ALA A 235 -10.50 10.09 -9.24
C ALA A 235 -10.06 8.83 -8.47
N GLU A 236 -8.81 8.41 -8.66
CA GLU A 236 -8.20 7.26 -7.98
C GLU A 236 -7.96 7.55 -6.50
N ILE A 237 -7.36 8.71 -6.21
CA ILE A 237 -7.14 9.20 -4.85
C ILE A 237 -8.47 9.25 -4.08
N ALA A 238 -9.52 9.83 -4.67
CA ALA A 238 -10.82 9.91 -4.01
C ALA A 238 -11.44 8.53 -3.74
N ALA A 239 -11.25 7.55 -4.63
CA ALA A 239 -11.69 6.18 -4.41
C ALA A 239 -10.92 5.52 -3.26
N ASN A 240 -9.60 5.70 -3.19
CA ASN A 240 -8.74 5.14 -2.14
C ASN A 240 -9.04 5.75 -0.77
N LEU A 241 -9.18 7.07 -0.68
CA LEU A 241 -9.56 7.71 0.58
C LEU A 241 -10.96 7.27 1.04
N ARG A 242 -11.91 7.07 0.12
CA ARG A 242 -13.22 6.49 0.48
C ARG A 242 -13.10 5.05 0.97
N ALA A 243 -12.14 4.27 0.50
CA ALA A 243 -11.92 2.93 1.02
C ALA A 243 -11.26 2.96 2.42
N ASP A 244 -10.41 3.96 2.69
CA ASP A 244 -9.59 4.03 3.91
C ASP A 244 -10.19 4.86 5.07
N HIS A 245 -11.17 5.74 4.81
CA HIS A 245 -11.66 6.75 5.76
C HIS A 245 -12.08 6.24 7.16
N LEU A 246 -12.39 4.95 7.33
CA LEU A 246 -12.78 4.36 8.61
C LEU A 246 -11.60 4.08 9.56
N TYR A 247 -10.38 4.01 9.03
CA TYR A 247 -9.19 3.59 9.77
C TYR A 247 -8.23 4.75 10.10
N ARG A 248 -8.67 5.99 9.84
CA ARG A 248 -7.87 7.20 9.95
C ARG A 248 -8.35 8.10 11.08
#